data_AF-A0A534KVA7-F1
#
_entry.id   AF-A0A534KVA7-F1
#
_cell.length_a   1.000
_cell.length_b   1.000
_cell.length_c   1.000
_cell.angle_alpha   90.00
_cell.angle_beta   90.00
_cell.angle_gamma   90.00
#
_symmetry.space_group_name_H-M   'P 1'
#
loop_
_entity.id
_entity.type
_entity.pdbx_description
1 polymer ?
#
loop_
_entity_poly.entity_id
_entity_poly.type
_entity_poly.pdbx_seq_one_letter_code
_entity_poly.pdbx_strand_id
1 'polypeptide(L)'
;MERTSFDIVVVGGGAAGLRAAIAAAESDPELTIALVSKVYPMRSHTVSAEGGTAAVLRDYDSFELHALDTIKGSDFLADQDAVELFVARCPEEIIRLEHWGCPWSRDEDGRVSQRAFGGMSVKRTVYAADKVGFHILHTLFQTSMKYDRIHRFDEYFVTSLIVDGGACTGVVAMNLRGGTMVAIQGKATILATGGCGRVYEFTTNGFIKTGDGMALAYRAGVPLKDMEMVQFHPTCLPGTGILITE
;
A
#
# COMPACT_ATOMS: atom_id res chain seq x y z
N MET A 1 -30.58 2.33 -5.69
CA MET A 1 -29.15 2.33 -5.31
C MET A 1 -28.88 3.65 -4.61
N GLU A 2 -28.42 3.61 -3.36
CA GLU A 2 -28.03 4.81 -2.62
C GLU A 2 -26.85 5.48 -3.33
N ARG A 3 -26.83 6.81 -3.38
CA ARG A 3 -25.79 7.59 -4.06
C ARG A 3 -25.20 8.60 -3.09
N THR A 4 -23.90 8.52 -2.90
CA THR A 4 -23.11 9.45 -2.08
C THR A 4 -22.01 10.06 -2.93
N SER A 5 -21.60 11.28 -2.58
CA SER A 5 -20.61 12.05 -3.34
C SER A 5 -19.48 12.50 -2.43
N PHE A 6 -18.26 12.35 -2.92
CA PHE A 6 -17.02 12.75 -2.27
C PHE A 6 -16.14 13.46 -3.29
N ASP A 7 -15.08 14.14 -2.84
CA ASP A 7 -14.08 14.71 -3.74
C ASP A 7 -13.14 13.61 -4.24
N ILE A 8 -12.71 12.72 -3.36
CA ILE A 8 -11.76 11.63 -3.68
C ILE A 8 -12.32 10.28 -3.19
N VAL A 9 -12.27 9.27 -4.06
CA VAL A 9 -12.58 7.88 -3.71
C VAL A 9 -11.29 7.07 -3.71
N VAL A 10 -10.94 6.47 -2.57
CA VAL A 10 -9.79 5.58 -2.42
C VAL A 10 -10.29 4.15 -2.24
N VAL A 11 -9.91 3.24 -3.13
CA VAL A 11 -10.29 1.82 -3.08
C VAL A 11 -9.14 0.98 -2.54
N GLY A 12 -9.26 0.55 -1.29
CA GLY A 12 -8.33 -0.34 -0.59
C GLY A 12 -7.84 0.25 0.74
N GLY A 13 -8.10 -0.44 1.85
CA GLY A 13 -7.68 -0.04 3.20
C GLY A 13 -6.28 -0.51 3.62
N GLY A 14 -5.37 -0.72 2.66
CA GLY A 14 -3.96 -1.04 2.96
C GLY A 14 -3.14 0.21 3.25
N ALA A 15 -1.82 0.06 3.50
CA ALA A 15 -0.96 1.22 3.78
C ALA A 15 -0.99 2.29 2.69
N ALA A 16 -0.95 1.90 1.41
CA ALA A 16 -1.01 2.85 0.29
C ALA A 16 -2.32 3.65 0.28
N GLY A 17 -3.47 2.99 0.46
CA GLY A 17 -4.77 3.67 0.46
C GLY A 17 -4.97 4.56 1.68
N LEU A 18 -4.58 4.10 2.87
CA LEU A 18 -4.59 4.93 4.09
C LEU A 18 -3.68 6.16 3.94
N ARG A 19 -2.45 5.96 3.44
CA ARG A 19 -1.50 7.06 3.24
C ARG A 19 -2.01 8.07 2.21
N ALA A 20 -2.64 7.62 1.12
CA ALA A 20 -3.26 8.49 0.12
C ALA A 20 -4.44 9.29 0.70
N ALA A 21 -5.30 8.65 1.49
CA ALA A 21 -6.41 9.35 2.17
C ALA A 21 -5.90 10.41 3.17
N ILE A 22 -4.85 10.09 3.94
CA ILE A 22 -4.20 11.05 4.84
C ILE A 22 -3.58 12.20 4.05
N ALA A 23 -2.86 11.92 2.95
CA ALA A 23 -2.24 12.96 2.11
C ALA A 23 -3.28 13.93 1.55
N ALA A 24 -4.42 13.40 1.08
CA ALA A 24 -5.53 14.21 0.58
C ALA A 24 -6.08 15.13 1.69
N ALA A 25 -6.36 14.57 2.87
CA ALA A 25 -6.87 15.35 4.01
C ALA A 25 -5.87 16.40 4.52
N GLU A 26 -4.56 16.11 4.45
CA GLU A 26 -3.49 17.06 4.80
C GLU A 26 -3.33 18.17 3.76
N SER A 27 -3.59 17.88 2.49
CA SER A 27 -3.42 18.84 1.40
C SER A 27 -4.48 19.94 1.40
N ASP A 28 -5.72 19.58 1.73
CA ASP A 28 -6.85 20.49 1.84
C ASP A 28 -7.88 19.93 2.83
N PRO A 29 -8.03 20.55 4.02
CA PRO A 29 -8.97 20.10 5.06
C PRO A 29 -10.44 20.09 4.65
N GLU A 30 -10.82 20.73 3.53
CA GLU A 30 -12.20 20.73 3.06
C GLU A 30 -12.55 19.54 2.15
N LEU A 31 -11.54 18.85 1.61
CA LEU A 31 -11.75 17.68 0.77
C LEU A 31 -12.44 16.56 1.55
N THR A 32 -13.49 16.00 0.96
CA THR A 32 -14.18 14.82 1.47
C THR A 32 -13.63 13.56 0.80
N ILE A 33 -13.25 12.56 1.59
CA ILE A 33 -12.61 11.35 1.10
C ILE A 33 -13.45 10.12 1.46
N ALA A 34 -13.80 9.30 0.48
CA ALA A 34 -14.34 7.96 0.72
C ALA A 34 -13.21 6.92 0.68
N LEU A 35 -12.91 6.28 1.80
CA LEU A 35 -11.98 5.14 1.87
C LEU A 35 -12.78 3.84 1.88
N VAL A 36 -12.84 3.17 0.73
CA VAL A 36 -13.65 1.97 0.49
C VAL A 36 -12.79 0.73 0.55
N SER A 37 -13.15 -0.25 1.39
CA SER A 37 -12.36 -1.47 1.55
C SER A 37 -13.23 -2.69 1.83
N LYS A 38 -12.92 -3.82 1.17
CA LYS A 38 -13.63 -5.08 1.39
C LYS A 38 -13.34 -5.75 2.74
N VAL A 39 -12.33 -5.25 3.46
CA VAL A 39 -11.98 -5.65 4.81
C VAL A 39 -11.63 -4.43 5.65
N TYR A 40 -11.71 -4.55 6.97
CA TYR A 40 -11.15 -3.56 7.89
C TYR A 40 -9.65 -3.32 7.59
N PRO A 41 -9.14 -2.09 7.74
CA PRO A 41 -7.75 -1.79 7.42
C PRO A 41 -6.74 -2.73 8.09
N MET A 42 -6.96 -3.10 9.36
CA MET A 42 -6.08 -4.03 10.11
C MET A 42 -6.04 -5.46 9.57
N ARG A 43 -6.93 -5.81 8.64
CA ARG A 43 -6.98 -7.11 7.96
C ARG A 43 -6.39 -7.05 6.54
N SER A 44 -5.92 -5.88 6.11
CA SER A 44 -5.16 -5.73 4.88
C SER A 44 -3.83 -6.47 4.98
N HIS A 45 -3.39 -7.09 3.88
CA HIS A 45 -2.17 -7.91 3.88
C HIS A 45 -0.88 -7.15 4.19
N THR A 46 -0.88 -5.80 4.17
CA THR A 46 0.25 -5.03 4.69
C THR A 46 0.63 -5.45 6.10
N VAL A 47 -0.33 -5.88 6.93
CA VAL A 47 -0.10 -6.35 8.30
C VAL A 47 0.88 -7.52 8.37
N SER A 48 0.98 -8.31 7.30
CA SER A 48 1.79 -9.53 7.20
C SER A 48 3.25 -9.26 6.81
N ALA A 49 3.65 -8.01 6.58
CA ALA A 49 5.04 -7.71 6.26
C ALA A 49 5.91 -7.75 7.53
N GLU A 50 7.00 -8.52 7.49
CA GLU A 50 7.89 -8.77 8.64
C GLU A 50 9.24 -8.07 8.46
N GLY A 51 9.81 -8.17 7.26
CA GLY A 51 11.21 -7.87 6.95
C GLY A 51 11.66 -6.43 7.23
N GLY A 52 11.05 -5.45 6.58
CA GLY A 52 11.37 -4.05 6.79
C GLY A 52 10.98 -3.18 5.60
N THR A 53 11.42 -1.93 5.64
CA THR A 53 11.30 -0.97 4.54
C THR A 53 12.61 -0.18 4.42
N ALA A 54 13.05 0.09 3.20
CA ALA A 54 14.36 0.67 2.95
C ALA A 54 14.32 2.21 2.88
N ALA A 55 15.29 2.86 3.51
CA ALA A 55 15.50 4.30 3.40
C ALA A 55 16.96 4.67 3.68
N VAL A 56 17.45 5.70 2.99
CA VAL A 56 18.79 6.23 3.21
C VAL A 56 18.77 7.13 4.45
N LEU A 57 19.30 6.67 5.58
CA LEU A 57 19.30 7.38 6.88
C LEU A 57 20.70 7.58 7.47
N ARG A 58 21.74 7.18 6.76
CA ARG A 58 23.11 7.09 7.28
C ARG A 58 24.10 7.68 6.29
N ASP A 59 25.17 8.26 6.84
CA ASP A 59 26.22 8.96 6.08
C ASP A 59 27.05 8.02 5.19
N TYR A 60 27.00 6.70 5.42
CA TYR A 60 27.64 5.69 4.57
C TYR A 60 26.80 5.27 3.35
N ASP A 61 25.54 5.71 3.28
CA ASP A 61 24.60 5.39 2.19
C ASP A 61 24.27 6.66 1.40
N SER A 62 23.68 6.49 0.21
CA SER A 62 23.32 7.61 -0.67
C SER A 62 22.09 7.28 -1.51
N PHE A 63 21.40 8.30 -2.00
CA PHE A 63 20.25 8.09 -2.90
C PHE A 63 20.68 7.44 -4.20
N GLU A 64 21.84 7.79 -4.72
CA GLU A 64 22.44 7.22 -5.92
C GLU A 64 22.71 5.72 -5.74
N LEU A 65 23.25 5.32 -4.59
CA LEU A 65 23.50 3.90 -4.30
C LEU A 65 22.20 3.11 -4.13
N HIS A 66 21.20 3.67 -3.45
CA HIS A 66 19.90 3.03 -3.30
C HIS A 66 19.16 2.91 -4.65
N ALA A 67 19.23 3.95 -5.49
CA ALA A 67 18.70 3.92 -6.84
C ALA A 67 19.40 2.86 -7.69
N LEU A 68 20.74 2.78 -7.64
CA LEU A 68 21.51 1.78 -8.37
C LEU A 68 21.13 0.35 -7.97
N ASP A 69 21.02 0.06 -6.67
CA ASP A 69 20.59 -1.25 -6.18
C ASP A 69 19.18 -1.60 -6.67
N THR A 70 18.27 -0.62 -6.71
CA THR A 70 16.89 -0.79 -7.19
C THR A 70 16.83 -1.04 -8.70
N ILE A 71 17.53 -0.24 -9.49
CA ILE A 71 17.58 -0.36 -10.95
C ILE A 71 18.20 -1.70 -11.34
N LYS A 72 19.33 -2.06 -10.74
CA LYS A 72 19.99 -3.35 -10.95
C LYS A 72 19.09 -4.51 -10.53
N GLY A 73 18.43 -4.41 -9.37
CA GLY A 73 17.51 -5.43 -8.86
C GLY A 73 16.26 -5.62 -9.72
N SER A 74 15.84 -4.59 -10.45
CA SER A 74 14.75 -4.64 -11.42
C SER A 74 15.15 -5.23 -12.78
N ASP A 75 16.39 -5.70 -12.93
CA ASP A 75 16.98 -6.09 -14.22
C ASP A 75 16.86 -4.98 -15.28
N PHE A 76 17.07 -3.73 -14.84
CA PHE A 76 16.95 -2.51 -15.66
C PHE A 76 15.58 -2.26 -16.30
N LEU A 77 14.52 -2.95 -15.86
CA LEU A 77 13.16 -2.76 -16.35
C LEU A 77 12.42 -1.60 -15.67
N ALA A 78 12.85 -1.20 -14.47
CA ALA A 78 12.21 -0.11 -13.74
C ALA A 78 12.36 1.24 -14.47
N ASP A 79 11.29 2.03 -14.45
CA ASP A 79 11.29 3.43 -14.88
C ASP A 79 12.16 4.24 -13.88
N GLN A 80 13.32 4.73 -14.33
CA GLN A 80 14.35 5.27 -13.42
C GLN A 80 13.93 6.58 -12.75
N ASP A 81 13.11 7.40 -13.41
CA ASP A 81 12.52 8.61 -12.84
C ASP A 81 11.62 8.30 -11.63
N ALA A 82 10.85 7.22 -11.70
CA ALA A 82 10.06 6.73 -10.57
C ALA A 82 10.95 6.20 -9.43
N VAL A 83 12.07 5.52 -9.76
CA VAL A 83 13.04 5.06 -8.77
C VAL A 83 13.70 6.22 -8.04
N GLU A 84 14.18 7.23 -8.78
CA GLU A 84 14.82 8.43 -8.22
C GLU A 84 13.87 9.18 -7.27
N LEU A 85 12.61 9.37 -7.70
CA LEU A 85 11.58 9.97 -6.85
C LEU A 85 11.34 9.12 -5.60
N PHE A 86 11.23 7.80 -5.74
CA PHE A 86 10.97 6.88 -4.63
C PHE A 86 12.09 6.95 -3.58
N VAL A 87 13.35 6.77 -3.99
CA VAL A 87 14.48 6.71 -3.03
C VAL A 87 14.70 8.03 -2.30
N ALA A 88 14.42 9.17 -2.95
CA ALA A 88 14.50 10.50 -2.33
C ALA A 88 13.38 10.73 -1.31
N ARG A 89 12.19 10.14 -1.50
CA ARG A 89 11.04 10.26 -0.59
C ARG A 89 11.06 9.29 0.58
N CYS A 90 11.74 8.15 0.44
CA CYS A 90 11.79 7.12 1.49
C CYS A 90 12.18 7.67 2.88
N PRO A 91 13.26 8.45 3.06
CA PRO A 91 13.63 8.97 4.38
C PRO A 91 12.55 9.86 4.99
N GLU A 92 11.94 10.74 4.19
CA GLU A 92 10.88 11.66 4.64
C GLU A 92 9.68 10.87 5.19
N GLU A 93 9.25 9.80 4.51
CA GLU A 93 8.13 8.98 4.96
C GLU A 93 8.48 8.11 6.18
N ILE A 94 9.72 7.62 6.31
CA ILE A 94 10.14 6.88 7.52
C ILE A 94 10.13 7.78 8.76
N ILE A 95 10.69 8.98 8.64
CA ILE A 95 10.69 9.96 9.74
C ILE A 95 9.27 10.44 10.04
N ARG A 96 8.42 10.61 9.02
CA ARG A 96 6.99 10.90 9.25
C ARG A 96 6.30 9.80 10.04
N LEU A 97 6.49 8.54 9.66
CA LEU A 97 5.93 7.40 10.40
C LEU A 97 6.46 7.33 11.83
N GLU A 98 7.74 7.65 12.05
CA GLU A 98 8.31 7.77 13.39
C GLU A 98 7.57 8.85 14.21
N HIS A 99 7.40 10.06 13.66
CA HIS A 99 6.69 11.16 14.32
C HIS A 99 5.20 10.86 14.55
N TRP A 100 4.60 9.98 13.76
CA TRP A 100 3.25 9.45 13.99
C TRP A 100 3.19 8.33 15.04
N GLY A 101 4.35 7.88 15.54
CA GLY A 101 4.45 6.90 16.62
C GLY A 101 4.75 5.47 16.17
N CYS A 102 5.21 5.26 14.94
CA CYS A 102 5.67 3.93 14.51
C CYS A 102 6.92 3.53 15.33
N PRO A 103 6.89 2.42 16.09
CA PRO A 103 7.96 2.04 17.00
C PRO A 103 9.11 1.33 16.28
N TRP A 104 9.86 2.09 15.47
CA TRP A 104 11.08 1.59 14.83
C TRP A 104 12.08 1.09 15.88
N SER A 105 12.72 -0.04 15.59
CA SER A 105 13.84 -0.55 16.39
C SER A 105 14.97 0.48 16.41
N ARG A 106 15.71 0.54 17.52
CA ARG A 106 16.72 1.57 17.77
C ARG A 106 18.09 0.96 17.98
N ASP A 107 19.10 1.69 17.53
CA ASP A 107 20.48 1.45 17.93
C ASP A 107 20.70 1.97 19.37
N GLU A 108 21.85 1.65 19.96
CA GLU A 108 22.18 2.08 21.33
C GLU A 108 22.18 3.61 21.51
N ASP A 109 22.44 4.35 20.43
CA ASP A 109 22.43 5.82 20.40
C ASP A 109 21.04 6.44 20.21
N GLY A 110 19.98 5.61 20.13
CA GLY A 110 18.60 6.04 19.98
C GLY A 110 18.16 6.36 18.55
N ARG A 111 19.05 6.25 17.56
CA ARG A 111 18.68 6.42 16.15
C ARG A 111 17.93 5.19 15.63
N VAL A 112 17.17 5.38 14.56
CA VAL A 112 16.45 4.29 13.88
C VAL A 112 17.45 3.25 13.36
N SER A 113 17.28 2.00 13.78
CA SER A 113 18.17 0.89 13.43
C SER A 113 17.94 0.42 12.00
N GLN A 114 19.00 -0.04 11.35
CA GLN A 114 19.00 -0.57 9.99
C GLN A 114 19.74 -1.89 9.90
N ARG A 115 19.16 -2.85 9.15
CA ARG A 115 19.73 -4.17 8.91
C ARG A 115 19.97 -4.43 7.43
N ALA A 116 20.74 -5.48 7.14
CA ALA A 116 20.88 -6.01 5.80
C ALA A 116 19.58 -6.73 5.40
N PHE A 117 19.16 -6.59 4.16
CA PHE A 117 17.96 -7.25 3.63
C PHE A 117 17.98 -7.20 2.10
N GLY A 118 17.63 -8.29 1.42
CA GLY A 118 17.25 -8.27 0.00
C GLY A 118 18.29 -7.71 -0.98
N GLY A 119 19.46 -8.33 -1.07
CA GLY A 119 20.45 -8.03 -2.12
C GLY A 119 21.01 -6.59 -2.15
N MET A 120 20.71 -5.76 -1.15
CA MET A 120 21.18 -4.38 -1.04
C MET A 120 22.67 -4.31 -0.73
N SER A 121 23.35 -3.33 -1.34
CA SER A 121 24.81 -3.17 -1.20
C SER A 121 25.23 -2.66 0.19
N VAL A 122 24.35 -1.97 0.92
CA VAL A 122 24.56 -1.55 2.31
C VAL A 122 23.31 -1.77 3.16
N LYS A 123 23.46 -1.74 4.50
CA LYS A 123 22.34 -1.83 5.44
C LYS A 123 21.50 -0.56 5.35
N ARG A 124 20.26 -0.67 4.87
CA ARG A 124 19.32 0.46 4.83
C ARG A 124 17.88 0.09 5.16
N THR A 125 17.65 -1.16 5.51
CA THR A 125 16.32 -1.67 5.81
C THR A 125 15.98 -1.38 7.26
N VAL A 126 15.04 -0.46 7.45
CA VAL A 126 14.44 -0.10 8.73
C VAL A 126 13.40 -1.14 9.11
N TYR A 127 13.35 -1.51 10.39
CA TYR A 127 12.49 -2.57 10.90
C TYR A 127 11.91 -2.22 12.27
N ALA A 128 10.82 -2.90 12.64
CA ALA A 128 10.22 -2.84 13.97
C ALA A 128 10.06 -4.29 14.46
N ALA A 129 11.13 -4.79 15.07
CA ALA A 129 11.32 -6.22 15.36
C ALA A 129 11.05 -7.08 14.10
N ASP A 130 10.10 -8.00 14.18
CA ASP A 130 9.65 -8.91 13.12
C ASP A 130 8.25 -8.53 12.58
N LYS A 131 7.75 -7.31 12.86
CA LYS A 131 6.35 -6.91 12.64
C LYS A 131 6.20 -5.54 12.01
N VAL A 132 7.08 -5.21 11.06
CA VAL A 132 7.10 -3.87 10.43
C VAL A 132 5.74 -3.49 9.82
N GLY A 133 5.11 -4.41 9.10
CA GLY A 133 3.86 -4.19 8.39
C GLY A 133 2.70 -3.95 9.34
N PHE A 134 2.66 -4.72 10.43
CA PHE A 134 1.72 -4.51 11.53
C PHE A 134 1.86 -3.10 12.11
N HIS A 135 3.08 -2.69 12.47
CA HIS A 135 3.31 -1.38 13.07
C HIS A 135 2.99 -0.23 12.13
N ILE A 136 3.49 -0.25 10.87
CA ILE A 136 3.18 0.78 9.86
C ILE A 136 1.67 0.91 9.66
N LEU A 137 0.96 -0.21 9.50
CA LEU A 137 -0.46 -0.21 9.20
C LEU A 137 -1.28 0.34 10.38
N HIS A 138 -0.94 -0.04 11.61
CA HIS A 138 -1.57 0.49 12.81
C HIS A 138 -1.32 2.00 12.96
N THR A 139 -0.08 2.46 12.76
CA THR A 139 0.26 3.89 12.81
C THR A 139 -0.53 4.70 11.77
N LEU A 140 -0.60 4.23 10.53
CA LEU A 140 -1.38 4.87 9.48
C LEU A 140 -2.87 4.91 9.82
N PHE A 141 -3.42 3.80 10.30
CA PHE A 141 -4.83 3.74 10.67
C PHE A 141 -5.19 4.69 11.81
N GLN A 142 -4.42 4.68 12.90
CA GLN A 142 -4.63 5.57 14.03
C GLN A 142 -4.45 7.04 13.63
N THR A 143 -3.52 7.32 12.71
CA THR A 143 -3.35 8.67 12.16
C THR A 143 -4.54 9.08 11.30
N SER A 144 -5.10 8.18 10.49
CA SER A 144 -6.27 8.49 9.66
C SER A 144 -7.49 8.89 10.50
N MET A 145 -7.60 8.40 11.75
CA MET A 145 -8.68 8.75 12.67
C MET A 145 -8.62 10.20 13.18
N LYS A 146 -7.52 10.93 12.94
CA LYS A 146 -7.42 12.36 13.25
C LYS A 146 -8.22 13.23 12.28
N TYR A 147 -8.65 12.67 11.15
CA TYR A 147 -9.27 13.41 10.05
C TYR A 147 -10.73 12.96 9.86
N ASP A 148 -11.67 13.75 10.39
CA ASP A 148 -13.12 13.45 10.30
C ASP A 148 -13.66 13.43 8.86
N ARG A 149 -12.94 14.05 7.92
CA ARG A 149 -13.28 14.10 6.49
C ARG A 149 -12.92 12.81 5.73
N ILE A 150 -12.25 11.86 6.38
CA ILE A 150 -12.02 10.52 5.84
C ILE A 150 -13.18 9.61 6.25
N HIS A 151 -14.11 9.42 5.33
CA HIS A 151 -15.28 8.56 5.51
C HIS A 151 -14.95 7.13 5.11
N ARG A 152 -14.99 6.22 6.08
CA ARG A 152 -14.67 4.80 5.86
C ARG A 152 -15.89 3.98 5.48
N PHE A 153 -15.73 3.20 4.41
CA PHE A 153 -16.67 2.17 3.97
C PHE A 153 -15.98 0.81 4.13
N ASP A 154 -15.91 0.34 5.38
CA ASP A 154 -15.34 -0.96 5.71
C ASP A 154 -16.33 -2.10 5.39
N GLU A 155 -15.81 -3.21 4.87
CA GLU A 155 -16.62 -4.34 4.38
C GLU A 155 -17.50 -3.97 3.17
N TYR A 156 -16.98 -3.13 2.28
CA TYR A 156 -17.59 -2.82 0.98
C TYR A 156 -16.73 -3.37 -0.16
N PHE A 157 -17.35 -4.18 -1.02
CA PHE A 157 -16.68 -4.77 -2.18
C PHE A 157 -17.01 -3.95 -3.44
N VAL A 158 -16.00 -3.31 -4.04
CA VAL A 158 -16.17 -2.57 -5.29
C VAL A 158 -16.34 -3.53 -6.46
N THR A 159 -17.45 -3.43 -7.18
CA THR A 159 -17.83 -4.33 -8.27
C THR A 159 -17.51 -3.74 -9.64
N SER A 160 -17.61 -2.42 -9.80
CA SER A 160 -17.29 -1.72 -11.05
C SER A 160 -16.81 -0.28 -10.80
N LEU A 161 -16.06 0.25 -11.75
CA LEU A 161 -15.78 1.69 -11.87
C LEU A 161 -16.94 2.35 -12.63
N ILE A 162 -17.30 3.56 -12.23
CA ILE A 162 -18.23 4.41 -12.97
C ILE A 162 -17.39 5.25 -13.92
N VAL A 163 -17.57 5.06 -15.22
CA VAL A 163 -16.82 5.77 -16.26
C VAL A 163 -17.80 6.58 -17.10
N ASP A 164 -17.54 7.88 -17.24
CA ASP A 164 -18.31 8.80 -18.06
C ASP A 164 -17.36 9.69 -18.86
N GLY A 165 -17.60 9.84 -20.16
CA GLY A 165 -16.73 10.61 -21.05
C GLY A 165 -15.24 10.21 -21.04
N GLY A 166 -14.93 8.94 -20.72
CA GLY A 166 -13.55 8.46 -20.57
C GLY A 166 -12.90 8.78 -19.22
N ALA A 167 -13.59 9.45 -18.31
CA ALA A 167 -13.12 9.75 -16.97
C ALA A 167 -13.79 8.82 -15.93
N CYS A 168 -13.02 8.37 -14.93
CA CYS A 168 -13.55 7.64 -13.79
C CYS A 168 -14.22 8.63 -12.82
N THR A 169 -15.53 8.52 -12.65
CA THR A 169 -16.36 9.43 -11.82
C THR A 169 -16.82 8.78 -10.52
N GLY A 170 -16.28 7.62 -10.17
CA GLY A 170 -16.55 6.93 -8.91
C GLY A 170 -16.59 5.42 -9.06
N VAL A 171 -17.25 4.77 -8.11
CA VAL A 171 -17.34 3.31 -8.01
C VAL A 171 -18.75 2.85 -7.64
N VAL A 172 -19.10 1.64 -8.07
CA VAL A 172 -20.23 0.88 -7.53
C VAL A 172 -19.68 -0.14 -6.54
N ALA A 173 -20.24 -0.19 -5.33
CA ALA A 173 -19.82 -1.10 -4.28
C ALA A 173 -21.01 -1.84 -3.67
N MET A 174 -20.76 -3.06 -3.19
CA MET A 174 -21.69 -3.87 -2.43
C MET A 174 -21.31 -3.83 -0.96
N ASN A 175 -22.23 -3.41 -0.09
CA ASN A 175 -22.09 -3.59 1.35
C ASN A 175 -22.14 -5.09 1.67
N LEU A 176 -21.06 -5.68 2.14
CA LEU A 176 -20.97 -7.12 2.38
C LEU A 176 -21.84 -7.59 3.55
N ARG A 177 -22.20 -6.70 4.48
CA ARG A 177 -23.06 -7.03 5.62
C ARG A 177 -24.53 -7.13 5.21
N GLY A 178 -24.99 -6.21 4.35
CA GLY A 178 -26.40 -6.08 3.99
C GLY A 178 -26.75 -6.53 2.57
N GLY A 179 -25.76 -6.75 1.71
CA GLY A 179 -25.96 -7.05 0.28
C GLY A 179 -26.45 -5.86 -0.55
N THR A 180 -26.53 -4.65 0.03
CA THR A 180 -27.02 -3.47 -0.67
C THR A 180 -25.96 -2.90 -1.61
N MET A 181 -26.38 -2.50 -2.80
CA MET A 181 -25.54 -1.81 -3.77
C MET A 181 -25.60 -0.30 -3.52
N VAL A 182 -24.43 0.34 -3.55
CA VAL A 182 -24.25 1.79 -3.43
C VAL A 182 -23.39 2.33 -4.57
N ALA A 183 -23.67 3.54 -5.00
CA ALA A 183 -22.81 4.30 -5.91
C ALA A 183 -22.11 5.41 -5.13
N ILE A 184 -20.78 5.38 -5.14
CA ILE A 184 -19.93 6.37 -4.45
C ILE A 184 -19.23 7.17 -5.53
N GLN A 185 -19.62 8.43 -5.69
CA GLN A 185 -19.04 9.32 -6.70
C GLN A 185 -17.81 10.04 -6.17
N GLY A 186 -16.86 10.31 -7.07
CA GLY A 186 -15.63 11.03 -6.80
C GLY A 186 -15.21 11.88 -7.99
N LYS A 187 -14.58 13.03 -7.73
CA LYS A 187 -13.89 13.80 -8.78
C LYS A 187 -12.59 13.11 -9.20
N ALA A 188 -11.98 12.37 -8.28
CA ALA A 188 -10.82 11.51 -8.53
C ALA A 188 -10.99 10.15 -7.84
N THR A 189 -10.43 9.09 -8.43
CA THR A 189 -10.45 7.73 -7.87
C THR A 189 -9.04 7.15 -7.83
N ILE A 190 -8.62 6.63 -6.67
CA ILE A 190 -7.32 5.99 -6.44
C ILE A 190 -7.55 4.49 -6.17
N LEU A 191 -6.90 3.62 -6.95
CA LEU A 191 -6.91 2.18 -6.71
C LEU A 191 -5.67 1.75 -5.93
N ALA A 192 -5.87 1.29 -4.69
CA ALA A 192 -4.85 0.81 -3.77
C ALA A 192 -5.18 -0.61 -3.25
N THR A 193 -5.64 -1.49 -4.15
CA THR A 193 -6.25 -2.80 -3.82
C THR A 193 -5.24 -3.90 -3.51
N GLY A 194 -3.96 -3.65 -3.77
CA GLY A 194 -2.89 -4.66 -3.72
C GLY A 194 -2.91 -5.64 -4.89
N GLY A 195 -2.05 -6.66 -4.82
CA GLY A 195 -1.81 -7.60 -5.92
C GLY A 195 -2.79 -8.77 -6.04
N CYS A 196 -2.41 -9.72 -6.89
CA CYS A 196 -3.22 -10.83 -7.37
C CYS A 196 -2.65 -12.22 -7.05
N GLY A 197 -1.80 -12.36 -6.03
CA GLY A 197 -1.09 -13.62 -5.74
C GLY A 197 -1.96 -14.85 -5.49
N ARG A 198 -3.26 -14.70 -5.19
CA ARG A 198 -4.22 -15.81 -5.06
C ARG A 198 -4.63 -16.47 -6.38
N VAL A 199 -4.09 -16.03 -7.52
CA VAL A 199 -4.19 -16.80 -8.78
C VAL A 199 -3.32 -18.06 -8.76
N TYR A 200 -2.31 -18.10 -7.89
CA TYR A 200 -1.48 -19.28 -7.66
C TYR A 200 -2.02 -20.10 -6.49
N GLU A 201 -1.92 -21.43 -6.61
CA GLU A 201 -2.34 -22.37 -5.56
C GLU A 201 -1.51 -22.20 -4.28
N PHE A 202 -0.18 -22.18 -4.43
CA PHE A 202 0.77 -21.96 -3.34
C PHE A 202 1.25 -20.52 -3.34
N THR A 203 0.89 -19.78 -2.29
CA THR A 203 1.22 -18.36 -2.17
C THR A 203 1.24 -17.92 -0.72
N THR A 204 2.12 -16.97 -0.39
CA THR A 204 2.16 -16.28 0.91
C THR A 204 1.00 -15.30 1.09
N ASN A 205 0.31 -14.98 -0.01
CA ASN A 205 -0.71 -13.94 -0.05
C ASN A 205 -1.96 -14.36 0.73
N GLY A 206 -2.47 -13.45 1.56
CA GLY A 206 -3.77 -13.63 2.21
C GLY A 206 -4.91 -13.81 1.20
N PHE A 207 -5.98 -14.51 1.58
CA PHE A 207 -7.12 -14.85 0.71
C PHE A 207 -7.81 -13.66 0.03
N ILE A 208 -7.56 -12.44 0.51
CA ILE A 208 -8.08 -11.20 -0.06
C ILE A 208 -7.29 -10.67 -1.26
N LYS A 209 -6.13 -11.24 -1.61
CA LYS A 209 -5.26 -10.77 -2.71
C LYS A 209 -5.61 -11.40 -4.05
N THR A 210 -6.81 -11.06 -4.53
CA THR A 210 -7.47 -11.68 -5.69
C THR A 210 -7.40 -10.84 -6.97
N GLY A 211 -6.65 -9.73 -6.97
CA GLY A 211 -6.48 -8.90 -8.18
C GLY A 211 -7.70 -8.07 -8.56
N ASP A 212 -8.64 -7.83 -7.63
CA ASP A 212 -9.92 -7.19 -7.94
C ASP A 212 -9.75 -5.80 -8.59
N GLY A 213 -8.88 -4.94 -8.02
CA GLY A 213 -8.66 -3.59 -8.56
C GLY A 213 -7.94 -3.57 -9.91
N MET A 214 -7.02 -4.52 -10.14
CA MET A 214 -6.40 -4.70 -11.46
C MET A 214 -7.47 -5.08 -12.49
N ALA A 215 -8.38 -6.00 -12.14
CA ALA A 215 -9.49 -6.39 -13.02
C ALA A 215 -10.49 -5.23 -13.24
N LEU A 216 -10.74 -4.39 -12.24
CA LEU A 216 -11.56 -3.18 -12.37
C LEU A 216 -10.96 -2.21 -13.39
N ALA A 217 -9.67 -1.90 -13.26
CA ALA A 217 -8.96 -1.01 -14.17
C ALA A 217 -8.94 -1.57 -15.61
N TYR A 218 -8.60 -2.85 -15.77
CA TYR A 218 -8.56 -3.52 -17.07
C TYR A 218 -9.93 -3.50 -17.77
N ARG A 219 -11.01 -3.82 -17.04
CA ARG A 219 -12.38 -3.76 -17.59
C ARG A 219 -12.82 -2.34 -17.98
N ALA A 220 -12.24 -1.31 -17.36
CA ALA A 220 -12.47 0.08 -17.71
C ALA A 220 -11.58 0.57 -18.88
N GLY A 221 -10.74 -0.29 -19.46
CA GLY A 221 -9.88 0.03 -20.60
C GLY A 221 -8.49 0.54 -20.23
N VAL A 222 -8.08 0.48 -18.96
CA VAL A 222 -6.73 0.84 -18.55
C VAL A 222 -5.78 -0.34 -18.77
N PRO A 223 -4.68 -0.18 -19.52
CA PRO A 223 -3.71 -1.26 -19.70
C PRO A 223 -3.03 -1.60 -18.37
N LEU A 224 -2.78 -2.89 -18.15
CA LEU A 224 -1.93 -3.38 -17.07
C LEU A 224 -0.52 -3.59 -17.62
N LYS A 225 0.49 -3.17 -16.89
CA LYS A 225 1.91 -3.25 -17.27
C LYS A 225 2.59 -4.40 -16.51
N ASP A 226 3.48 -5.13 -17.19
CA ASP A 226 4.40 -6.15 -16.67
C ASP A 226 3.75 -7.24 -15.78
N MET A 227 2.54 -7.70 -16.15
CA MET A 227 1.76 -8.66 -15.36
C MET A 227 2.38 -10.06 -15.28
N GLU A 228 3.32 -10.37 -16.16
CA GLU A 228 4.14 -11.58 -16.16
C GLU A 228 5.22 -11.59 -15.08
N MET A 229 5.56 -10.43 -14.51
CA MET A 229 6.63 -10.29 -13.52
C MET A 229 6.13 -10.68 -12.12
N VAL A 230 6.20 -11.97 -11.80
CA VAL A 230 5.76 -12.54 -10.51
C VAL A 230 6.95 -12.95 -9.65
N GLN A 231 7.04 -12.39 -8.44
CA GLN A 231 8.09 -12.73 -7.48
C GLN A 231 7.73 -13.96 -6.64
N PHE A 232 8.67 -14.90 -6.53
CA PHE A 232 8.60 -16.04 -5.62
C PHE A 232 9.56 -15.83 -4.45
N HIS A 233 9.06 -15.95 -3.22
CA HIS A 233 9.92 -15.86 -2.03
C HIS A 233 10.70 -17.17 -1.85
N PRO A 234 12.01 -17.13 -1.56
CA PRO A 234 12.84 -18.34 -1.48
C PRO A 234 12.48 -19.25 -0.30
N THR A 235 12.04 -18.67 0.83
CA THR A 235 11.76 -19.40 2.07
C THR A 235 10.29 -19.26 2.48
N CYS A 236 9.54 -20.36 2.41
CA CYS A 236 8.16 -20.46 2.85
C CYS A 236 7.96 -21.80 3.57
N LEU A 237 7.04 -21.84 4.54
CA LEU A 237 6.70 -23.10 5.22
C LEU A 237 6.07 -24.10 4.23
N PRO A 238 6.57 -25.35 4.18
CA PRO A 238 5.99 -26.39 3.33
C PRO A 238 4.51 -26.61 3.62
N GLY A 239 3.70 -26.76 2.57
CA GLY A 239 2.26 -27.04 2.65
C GLY A 239 1.38 -25.84 2.97
N THR A 240 1.81 -24.92 3.86
CA THR A 240 1.00 -23.76 4.24
C THR A 240 1.31 -22.50 3.44
N GLY A 241 2.53 -22.38 2.90
CA GLY A 241 2.97 -21.19 2.18
C GLY A 241 3.18 -19.96 3.08
N ILE A 242 3.18 -20.13 4.41
CA ILE A 242 3.44 -19.02 5.35
C ILE A 242 4.88 -18.54 5.15
N LEU A 243 5.03 -17.22 5.06
CA LEU A 243 6.33 -16.55 4.90
C LEU A 243 7.23 -16.83 6.11
N ILE A 244 8.52 -17.05 5.84
CA ILE A 244 9.58 -16.95 6.84
C ILE A 244 10.51 -15.84 6.37
N THR A 245 10.59 -14.74 7.12
CA THR A 245 11.45 -13.59 6.77
C THR A 245 12.89 -14.04 6.45
N GLU A 246 13.45 -13.45 5.39
CA GLU A 246 14.88 -13.48 5.09
C GLU A 246 15.71 -12.82 6.20
#